data_AF-A1BQK4-F1
#
_entry.id   AF-A1BQK4-F1
#
_cell.length_a   1.000
_cell.length_b   1.000
_cell.length_c   1.000
_cell.angle_alpha   90.00
_cell.angle_beta   90.00
_cell.angle_gamma   90.00
#
_symmetry.space_group_name_H-M   'P 1'
#
loop_
_entity.id
_entity.type
_entity.pdbx_description
1 polymer ?
#
loop_
_entity_poly.entity_id
_entity_poly.type
_entity_poly.pdbx_seq_one_letter_code
_entity_poly.pdbx_strand_id
1 'polypeptide(L)'
;VVSHSQDFLNGVCTNIIHMQNRKLKIYTGNYDQYVQTRSELEENQMKMYKWEQDQIASMKEYIARFGHGSAKLARQAQSKEKTLAKMERGGLTEKVVRDKVLVFRFVDVGKLPPPVLQFVEVTFGYTPDNLIYRNLDFGVDLDSRVAFEGP
;
A
#
# COMPACT_ATOMS: atom_id res chain seq x y z
N VAL A 1 -11.39 16.07 9.70
CA VAL A 1 -11.87 15.98 8.30
C VAL A 1 -11.60 14.58 7.79
N VAL A 2 -12.54 13.96 7.07
CA VAL A 2 -12.28 12.71 6.34
C VAL A 2 -12.14 13.10 4.87
N SER A 3 -11.00 12.80 4.26
CA SER A 3 -10.72 13.09 2.86
C SER A 3 -9.93 11.94 2.24
N HIS A 4 -10.13 11.73 0.94
CA HIS A 4 -9.38 10.78 0.12
C HIS A 4 -8.45 11.48 -0.89
N SER A 5 -8.43 12.82 -0.90
CA SER A 5 -7.52 13.61 -1.73
C SER A 5 -6.19 13.79 -1.00
N GLN A 6 -5.11 13.30 -1.61
CA GLN A 6 -3.76 13.47 -1.08
C GLN A 6 -3.37 14.95 -1.02
N ASP A 7 -3.64 15.71 -2.09
CA ASP A 7 -3.32 17.14 -2.17
C ASP A 7 -4.01 17.96 -1.08
N PHE A 8 -5.30 17.68 -0.82
CA PHE A 8 -6.02 18.34 0.26
C PHE A 8 -5.44 18.01 1.64
N LEU A 9 -5.14 16.73 1.88
CA LEU A 9 -4.55 16.31 3.16
C LEU A 9 -3.15 16.91 3.35
N ASN A 10 -2.37 17.02 2.28
CA ASN A 10 -1.05 17.63 2.31
C ASN A 10 -1.09 19.15 2.55
N GLY A 11 -2.08 19.84 2.01
CA GLY A 11 -2.22 21.29 2.17
C GLY A 11 -2.80 21.73 3.51
N VAL A 12 -3.61 20.89 4.18
CA VAL A 12 -4.43 21.32 5.32
C VAL A 12 -4.11 20.59 6.63
N CYS A 13 -3.71 19.32 6.58
CA CYS A 13 -3.65 18.48 7.79
C CYS A 13 -2.29 18.53 8.47
N THR A 14 -2.28 18.63 9.81
CA THR A 14 -1.09 18.59 10.67
C THR A 14 -0.88 17.24 11.35
N ASN A 15 -1.92 16.40 11.37
CA ASN A 15 -1.92 15.07 11.97
C ASN A 15 -2.80 14.15 11.15
N ILE A 16 -2.38 12.89 11.01
CA ILE A 16 -3.13 11.84 10.31
C ILE A 16 -3.51 10.75 11.30
N ILE A 17 -4.81 10.42 11.36
CA ILE A 17 -5.30 9.28 12.12
C ILE A 17 -5.53 8.13 11.14
N HIS A 18 -4.70 7.10 11.23
CA HIS A 18 -4.82 5.89 10.42
C HIS A 18 -5.59 4.82 11.17
N MET A 19 -6.67 4.32 10.55
CA MET A 19 -7.48 3.22 11.07
C MET A 19 -7.12 1.93 10.35
N GLN A 20 -6.55 0.97 11.08
CA GLN A 20 -6.19 -0.35 10.54
C GLN A 20 -6.40 -1.42 11.61
N ASN A 21 -6.93 -2.60 11.22
CA ASN A 21 -7.14 -3.74 12.12
C ASN A 21 -7.90 -3.39 13.41
N ARG A 22 -8.94 -2.54 13.30
CA ARG A 22 -9.73 -2.02 14.43
C ARG A 22 -8.92 -1.24 15.47
N LYS A 23 -7.73 -0.74 15.09
CA LYS A 23 -6.88 0.13 15.91
C LYS A 23 -6.71 1.48 15.21
N LEU A 24 -6.58 2.52 16.01
CA LEU A 24 -6.27 3.87 15.55
C LEU A 24 -4.82 4.20 15.90
N LYS A 25 -4.06 4.70 14.93
CA LYS A 25 -2.70 5.20 15.12
C LYS A 25 -2.64 6.65 14.65
N ILE A 26 -1.97 7.50 15.43
CA ILE A 26 -1.81 8.91 15.11
C ILE A 26 -0.39 9.12 14.60
N TYR A 27 -0.28 9.84 13.48
CA TYR A 27 0.96 10.28 12.87
C TYR A 27 0.97 11.81 12.86
N THR A 28 2.12 12.40 13.20
CA THR A 28 2.32 13.84 13.14
C THR A 28 2.86 14.22 11.78
N GLY A 29 2.35 15.30 11.21
CA GLY A 29 2.70 15.75 9.88
C GLY A 29 1.55 15.61 8.87
N ASN A 30 1.90 15.89 7.62
CA ASN A 30 0.99 15.81 6.49
C ASN A 30 0.85 14.35 5.96
N TYR A 31 0.14 14.16 4.85
CA TYR A 31 -0.11 12.82 4.32
C TYR A 31 1.17 12.15 3.82
N ASP A 32 2.05 12.86 3.12
CA ASP A 32 3.30 12.30 2.61
C ASP A 32 4.22 11.83 3.74
N GLN A 33 4.37 12.64 4.79
CA GLN A 33 5.13 12.29 5.99
C GLN A 33 4.54 11.05 6.68
N TYR A 34 3.21 10.96 6.76
CA TYR A 34 2.52 9.77 7.26
C TYR A 34 2.88 8.52 6.43
N VAL A 35 2.80 8.59 5.10
CA VAL A 35 3.09 7.46 4.20
C VAL A 35 4.53 6.99 4.37
N GLN A 36 5.48 7.92 4.42
CA GLN A 36 6.89 7.61 4.63
C GLN A 36 7.12 6.95 6.01
N THR A 37 6.67 7.60 7.08
CA THR A 37 6.82 7.09 8.46
C THR A 37 6.21 5.70 8.61
N ARG A 38 5.04 5.48 7.99
CA ARG A 38 4.38 4.17 7.99
C ARG A 38 5.22 3.13 7.29
N SER A 39 5.75 3.42 6.10
CA SER A 39 6.59 2.49 5.35
C SER A 39 7.85 2.08 6.15
N GLU A 40 8.51 3.05 6.78
CA GLU A 40 9.71 2.80 7.60
C GLU A 40 9.40 1.92 8.82
N LEU A 41 8.29 2.18 9.52
CA LEU A 41 7.84 1.37 10.66
C LEU A 41 7.48 -0.06 10.23
N GLU A 42 6.76 -0.21 9.11
CA GLU A 42 6.41 -1.52 8.56
C GLU A 42 7.66 -2.31 8.12
N GLU A 43 8.65 -1.66 7.53
CA GLU A 43 9.92 -2.30 7.17
C GLU A 43 10.69 -2.77 8.40
N ASN A 44 10.80 -1.92 9.42
CA ASN A 44 11.46 -2.24 10.68
C ASN A 44 10.77 -3.40 11.41
N GLN A 45 9.43 -3.40 11.46
CA GLN A 45 8.65 -4.49 12.03
C GLN A 45 8.88 -5.80 11.26
N MET A 46 8.90 -5.77 9.92
CA MET A 46 9.18 -6.95 9.11
C MET A 46 10.60 -7.49 9.29
N LYS A 47 11.60 -6.62 9.47
CA LYS A 47 12.98 -7.03 9.78
C LYS A 47 13.05 -7.74 11.13
N MET A 48 12.44 -7.17 12.17
CA MET A 48 12.40 -7.78 13.51
C MET A 48 11.65 -9.12 13.47
N TYR A 49 10.50 -9.17 12.80
CA TYR A 49 9.74 -10.41 12.60
C TYR A 49 10.60 -11.51 11.97
N LYS A 50 11.29 -11.20 10.85
CA LYS A 50 12.16 -12.18 10.18
C LYS A 50 13.28 -12.66 11.09
N TRP A 51 13.94 -11.75 11.78
CA TRP A 51 15.01 -12.09 12.72
C TRP A 51 14.52 -13.02 13.83
N GLU A 52 13.37 -12.73 14.44
CA GLU A 52 12.76 -13.61 15.45
C GLU A 52 12.40 -14.98 14.88
N GLN A 53 11.81 -15.04 13.69
CA GLN A 53 11.48 -16.31 13.02
C GLN A 53 12.72 -17.15 12.72
N ASP A 54 13.81 -16.53 12.26
CA ASP A 54 15.08 -17.21 11.99
C ASP A 54 15.70 -17.77 13.28
N GLN A 55 15.67 -17.00 14.38
CA GLN A 55 16.11 -17.47 15.70
C GLN A 55 15.27 -18.65 16.19
N ILE A 56 13.94 -18.57 16.04
CA ILE A 56 13.01 -19.65 16.41
C ILE A 56 13.30 -20.90 15.58
N ALA A 57 13.48 -20.77 14.26
CA ALA A 57 13.80 -21.87 13.37
C ALA A 57 15.12 -22.55 13.76
N SER A 58 16.18 -21.76 14.01
CA SER A 58 17.48 -22.28 14.44
C SER A 58 17.42 -23.00 15.78
N MET A 59 16.69 -22.45 16.76
CA MET A 59 16.49 -23.11 18.06
C MET A 59 15.71 -24.42 17.91
N LYS A 60 14.64 -24.44 17.10
CA LYS A 60 13.84 -25.65 16.84
C LYS A 60 14.66 -26.72 16.15
N GLU A 61 15.45 -26.37 15.15
CA GLU A 61 16.34 -27.30 14.46
C GLU A 61 17.40 -27.88 15.40
N TYR A 62 17.98 -27.04 16.28
CA TYR A 62 18.94 -27.48 17.27
C TYR A 62 18.30 -28.45 18.28
N ILE A 63 17.10 -28.15 18.78
CA ILE A 63 16.36 -29.04 19.69
C ILE A 63 16.06 -30.37 19.01
N ALA A 64 15.60 -30.35 17.75
CA ALA A 64 15.30 -31.57 17.01
C ALA A 64 16.53 -32.45 16.77
N ARG A 65 17.68 -31.85 16.45
CA ARG A 65 18.92 -32.61 16.18
C ARG A 65 19.62 -33.11 17.44
N PHE A 66 19.60 -32.33 18.51
CA PHE A 66 20.45 -32.58 19.68
C PHE A 66 19.69 -32.93 20.97
N GLY A 67 18.35 -32.93 20.93
CA GLY A 67 17.49 -33.25 22.07
C GLY A 67 17.66 -34.68 22.62
N HIS A 68 18.01 -35.63 21.74
CA HIS A 68 18.32 -37.03 22.10
C HIS A 68 19.82 -37.35 22.01
N GLY A 69 20.67 -36.33 21.88
CA GLY A 69 22.12 -36.48 21.78
C GLY A 69 22.78 -36.79 23.12
N SER A 70 24.10 -36.61 23.19
CA SER A 70 24.86 -36.80 24.43
C SER A 70 24.30 -35.94 25.59
N ALA A 71 24.50 -36.37 26.84
CA ALA A 71 23.94 -35.67 28.02
C ALA A 71 24.27 -34.16 28.08
N LYS A 72 25.43 -33.75 27.53
CA LYS A 72 25.81 -32.33 27.41
C LYS A 72 24.97 -31.59 26.36
N LEU A 73 24.75 -32.21 25.20
CA LEU A 73 23.95 -31.66 24.09
C LEU A 73 22.46 -31.62 24.43
N ALA A 74 21.94 -32.66 25.09
CA ALA A 74 20.55 -32.70 25.55
C ALA A 74 20.25 -31.58 26.58
N ARG A 75 21.17 -31.31 27.52
CA ARG A 75 21.04 -30.17 28.45
C ARG A 75 21.05 -28.81 27.73
N GLN A 76 21.85 -28.66 26.67
CA GLN A 76 21.86 -27.45 25.86
C GLN A 76 20.56 -27.26 25.06
N ALA A 77 20.00 -28.35 24.52
CA ALA A 77 18.72 -28.34 23.84
C ALA A 77 17.57 -27.92 24.79
N GLN A 78 17.51 -28.49 26.01
CA GLN A 78 16.52 -28.11 27.03
C GLN A 78 16.61 -26.63 27.44
N SER A 79 17.82 -26.07 27.51
CA SER A 79 18.00 -24.64 27.79
C SER A 79 17.43 -23.76 26.66
N LYS A 80 17.69 -24.14 25.41
CA LYS A 80 17.12 -23.45 24.22
C LYS A 80 15.60 -23.59 24.15
N GLU A 81 15.05 -24.73 24.53
CA GLU A 81 13.60 -24.95 24.62
C GLU A 81 12.94 -24.01 25.65
N LYS A 82 13.53 -23.89 26.84
CA LYS A 82 13.06 -22.92 27.86
C LYS A 82 13.16 -21.48 27.37
N THR A 83 14.20 -21.17 26.61
CA THR A 83 14.42 -19.83 26.03
C THR A 83 13.36 -19.53 24.97
N LEU A 84 13.08 -20.49 24.08
CA LEU A 84 12.02 -20.40 23.09
C LEU A 84 10.64 -20.18 23.75
N ALA A 85 10.30 -20.99 24.75
CA ALA A 85 9.05 -20.84 25.50
C ALA A 85 8.95 -19.51 26.27
N LYS A 86 10.07 -18.87 26.61
CA LYS A 86 10.09 -17.52 27.18
C LYS A 86 9.85 -16.46 26.10
N MET A 87 10.43 -16.61 24.91
CA MET A 87 10.18 -15.71 23.78
C MET A 87 8.72 -15.75 23.33
N GLU A 88 8.13 -16.95 23.21
CA GLU A 88 6.73 -17.11 22.82
C GLU A 88 5.77 -16.48 23.84
N ARG A 89 6.07 -16.60 25.15
CA ARG A 89 5.29 -15.93 26.21
C ARG A 89 5.49 -14.41 26.25
N GLY A 90 6.63 -13.91 25.78
CA GLY A 90 6.94 -12.48 25.73
C GLY A 90 6.16 -11.71 24.66
N GLY A 91 5.47 -12.42 23.77
CA GLY A 91 4.79 -11.84 22.61
C GLY A 91 5.79 -11.62 21.47
N LEU A 92 5.66 -12.43 20.42
CA LEU A 92 6.45 -12.27 19.21
C LEU A 92 5.96 -11.06 18.40
N THR A 93 6.87 -10.46 17.65
CA THR A 93 6.52 -9.42 16.69
C THR A 93 5.50 -9.97 15.71
N GLU A 94 4.39 -9.26 15.49
CA GLU A 94 3.39 -9.68 14.50
C GLU A 94 3.92 -9.43 13.08
N LYS A 95 3.55 -10.31 12.14
CA LYS A 95 3.82 -10.09 10.72
C LYS A 95 3.05 -8.87 10.22
N VAL A 96 3.73 -7.98 9.50
CA VAL A 96 3.06 -6.85 8.86
C VAL A 96 2.09 -7.35 7.79
N VAL A 97 0.84 -6.90 7.90
CA VAL A 97 -0.19 -7.12 6.88
C VAL A 97 -0.22 -5.87 6.01
N ARG A 98 0.23 -6.00 4.76
CA ARG A 98 0.15 -4.93 3.77
C ARG A 98 -1.28 -4.81 3.24
N ASP A 99 -1.63 -3.60 2.85
CA ASP A 99 -2.91 -3.33 2.20
C ASP A 99 -2.99 -4.06 0.85
N LYS A 100 -4.22 -4.41 0.43
CA LYS A 100 -4.43 -5.06 -0.86
C LYS A 100 -4.05 -4.09 -1.98
N VAL A 101 -3.11 -4.52 -2.82
CA VAL A 101 -2.77 -3.80 -4.05
C VAL A 101 -3.82 -4.13 -5.11
N LEU A 102 -4.58 -3.12 -5.53
CA LEU A 102 -5.46 -3.23 -6.69
C LEU A 102 -4.63 -3.00 -7.95
N VAL A 103 -4.62 -3.98 -8.85
CA VAL A 103 -3.93 -3.87 -10.13
C VAL A 103 -4.98 -3.62 -11.20
N PHE A 104 -5.04 -2.38 -11.69
CA PHE A 104 -5.88 -2.02 -12.82
C PHE A 104 -5.18 -2.42 -14.11
N ARG A 105 -5.82 -3.26 -14.92
CA ARG A 105 -5.37 -3.62 -16.26
C ARG A 105 -6.48 -3.29 -17.24
N PHE A 106 -6.11 -2.54 -18.26
CA PHE A 106 -6.98 -2.28 -19.40
C PHE A 106 -6.55 -3.22 -20.53
N VAL A 107 -7.52 -3.67 -21.32
CA VAL A 107 -7.22 -4.50 -22.50
C VAL A 107 -6.52 -3.66 -23.56
N ASP A 108 -5.55 -4.26 -24.25
CA ASP A 108 -4.98 -3.63 -25.43
C ASP A 108 -5.98 -3.73 -26.59
N VAL A 109 -6.38 -2.58 -27.12
CA VAL A 109 -7.37 -2.45 -28.19
C VAL A 109 -6.74 -2.43 -29.59
N GLY A 110 -5.41 -2.57 -29.68
CA GLY A 110 -4.68 -2.52 -30.94
C GLY A 110 -4.52 -1.10 -31.50
N LYS A 111 -4.15 -1.01 -32.79
CA LYS A 111 -3.97 0.28 -33.48
C LYS A 111 -5.09 0.54 -34.48
N LEU A 112 -5.56 1.78 -34.48
CA LEU A 112 -6.52 2.37 -35.41
C LEU A 112 -5.80 3.49 -36.17
N PRO A 113 -6.01 3.62 -37.49
CA PRO A 113 -5.46 4.73 -38.25
C PRO A 113 -6.13 6.05 -37.82
N PRO A 114 -5.39 7.17 -37.69
CA PRO A 114 -5.97 8.49 -37.43
C PRO A 114 -6.88 8.98 -38.58
N PRO A 115 -7.86 9.87 -38.30
CA PRO A 115 -8.28 10.35 -36.99
C PRO A 115 -9.24 9.36 -36.29
N VAL A 116 -9.11 9.18 -34.97
CA VAL A 116 -9.99 8.26 -34.22
C VAL A 116 -11.35 8.91 -33.93
N LEU A 117 -11.34 10.13 -33.41
CA LEU A 117 -12.52 10.94 -33.14
C LEU A 117 -12.23 12.38 -33.57
N GLN A 118 -13.15 12.97 -34.33
CA GLN A 118 -13.02 14.34 -34.80
C GLN A 118 -14.37 15.07 -34.67
N PHE A 119 -14.32 16.29 -34.17
CA PHE A 119 -15.41 17.25 -34.04
C PHE A 119 -15.03 18.45 -34.90
N VAL A 120 -15.92 18.83 -35.82
CA VAL A 120 -15.72 19.96 -36.74
C VAL A 120 -16.93 20.88 -36.63
N GLU A 121 -16.67 22.17 -36.40
CA GLU A 121 -17.66 23.25 -36.31
C GLU A 121 -18.84 22.96 -35.36
N VAL A 122 -18.58 22.23 -34.26
CA VAL A 122 -19.66 21.79 -33.36
C VAL A 122 -20.23 22.98 -32.58
N THR A 123 -21.52 23.20 -32.76
CA THR A 123 -22.30 24.19 -32.00
C THR A 123 -23.44 23.48 -31.30
N PHE A 124 -23.53 23.65 -29.97
CA PHE A 124 -24.52 22.95 -29.15
C PHE A 124 -24.97 23.82 -27.98
N GLY A 125 -26.27 23.80 -27.72
CA GLY A 125 -26.92 24.36 -26.54
C GLY A 125 -28.28 23.67 -26.34
N TYR A 126 -28.78 23.61 -25.11
CA TYR A 126 -30.11 23.05 -24.83
C TYR A 126 -31.24 23.93 -25.37
N THR A 127 -31.00 25.23 -25.50
CA THR A 127 -31.90 26.18 -26.13
C THR A 127 -31.15 27.03 -27.16
N PRO A 128 -31.83 27.57 -28.17
CA PRO A 128 -31.21 28.46 -29.16
C PRO A 128 -30.54 29.70 -28.53
N ASP A 129 -31.10 30.18 -27.41
CA ASP A 129 -30.63 31.41 -26.73
C ASP A 129 -29.45 31.16 -25.79
N ASN A 130 -29.10 29.90 -25.49
CA ASN A 130 -28.03 29.55 -24.56
C ASN A 130 -27.14 28.42 -25.11
N LEU A 131 -26.21 28.83 -25.98
CA LEU A 131 -25.20 27.95 -26.56
C LEU A 131 -24.09 27.64 -25.55
N ILE A 132 -23.85 26.35 -25.30
CA ILE A 132 -22.78 25.82 -24.45
C ILE A 132 -21.46 25.75 -25.23
N TYR A 133 -21.52 25.29 -26.47
CA TYR A 133 -20.39 25.23 -27.40
C TYR A 133 -20.73 25.99 -28.68
N ARG A 134 -19.75 26.68 -29.25
CA ARG A 134 -19.86 27.40 -30.52
C ARG A 134 -18.62 27.13 -31.36
N ASN A 135 -18.82 26.66 -32.59
CA ASN A 135 -17.77 26.42 -33.58
C ASN A 135 -16.56 25.66 -32.98
N LEU A 136 -16.83 24.59 -32.23
CA LEU A 136 -15.79 23.79 -31.59
C LEU A 136 -15.17 22.81 -32.59
N ASP A 137 -13.87 22.96 -32.81
CA ASP A 137 -13.03 21.99 -33.53
C ASP A 137 -12.13 21.25 -32.53
N PHE A 138 -12.26 19.92 -32.46
CA PHE A 138 -11.52 19.09 -31.51
C PHE A 138 -11.26 17.70 -32.09
N GLY A 139 -10.11 17.10 -31.78
CA GLY A 139 -9.75 15.76 -32.23
C GLY A 139 -9.13 14.94 -31.11
N VAL A 140 -9.33 13.63 -31.15
CA VAL A 140 -8.71 12.67 -30.24
C VAL A 140 -8.10 11.54 -31.06
N ASP A 141 -6.85 11.23 -30.77
CA ASP A 141 -6.11 10.10 -31.34
C ASP A 141 -5.90 8.99 -30.30
N LEU A 142 -5.40 7.83 -30.73
CA LEU A 142 -5.25 6.64 -29.85
C LEU A 142 -4.29 6.83 -28.66
N ASP A 143 -3.31 7.70 -28.81
CA ASP A 143 -2.31 8.02 -27.80
C ASP A 143 -2.68 9.26 -26.97
N SER A 144 -3.78 9.94 -27.32
CA SER A 144 -4.24 11.13 -26.61
C SER A 144 -4.56 10.84 -25.15
N ARG A 145 -4.28 11.81 -24.28
CA ARG A 145 -4.66 11.85 -22.87
C ARG A 145 -5.42 13.14 -22.64
N VAL A 146 -6.74 13.05 -22.61
CA VAL A 146 -7.63 14.21 -22.54
C VAL A 146 -8.33 14.20 -21.18
N ALA A 147 -8.23 15.32 -20.48
CA ALA A 147 -9.04 15.61 -19.30
C ALA A 147 -10.00 16.75 -19.65
N PHE A 148 -11.28 16.57 -19.36
CA PHE A 148 -12.27 17.64 -19.48
C PHE A 148 -12.48 18.25 -18.10
N GLU A 149 -12.26 19.55 -18.00
CA GLU A 149 -12.43 20.31 -16.76
C GLU A 149 -13.57 21.31 -16.93
N GLY A 150 -14.32 21.50 -15.85
CA GLY A 150 -15.38 22.49 -15.75
C GLY A 150 -15.45 23.00 -14.31
N PRO A 151 -15.70 24.30 -14.09
CA PRO A 151 -15.90 24.86 -12.76
C PRO A 151 -17.22 24.41 -12.11
#